data_AF-A0AAV3XAT5-F1
#
_entry.id   AF-A0AAV3XAT5-F1
#
_cell.length_a   1.000
_cell.length_b   1.000
_cell.length_c   1.000
_cell.angle_alpha   90.00
_cell.angle_beta   90.00
_cell.angle_gamma   90.00
#
_symmetry.space_group_name_H-M   'P 1'
#
loop_
_entity.id
_entity.type
_entity.pdbx_description
1 polymer ?
#
loop_
_entity_poly.entity_id
_entity_poly.type
_entity_poly.pdbx_seq_one_letter_code
_entity_poly.pdbx_strand_id
1 'polypeptide(L)'
;MLNTKFVAISALLATSVSTSLVTLPALANYGEISRDRTTEAFRQNTPTFLIAQSRRSFTVTKTWSDSIYIKSSATGNVYDVYYAGRIGAEVGDTVTVIIDKDDKWITIINERTGQSAAVTSVRRV
;
A
#
# COMPACT_ATOMS: atom_id res chain seq x y z
N MET A 1 50.90 44.14 4.85
CA MET A 1 49.44 44.29 4.94
C MET A 1 48.79 43.11 4.23
N LEU A 2 48.24 42.15 4.99
CA LEU A 2 47.55 40.97 4.46
C LEU A 2 46.07 41.34 4.26
N ASN A 3 45.58 41.26 3.03
CA ASN A 3 44.18 41.61 2.71
C ASN A 3 43.41 40.31 2.44
N THR A 4 42.78 39.77 3.47
CA THR A 4 41.92 38.59 3.39
C THR A 4 40.51 39.04 3.00
N LYS A 5 39.98 38.56 1.87
CA LYS A 5 38.54 38.69 1.56
C LYS A 5 37.97 37.35 1.11
N PHE A 6 36.74 37.15 1.56
CA PHE A 6 36.02 35.90 1.73
C PHE A 6 35.61 35.22 0.41
N VAL A 7 35.49 33.90 0.51
CA VAL A 7 34.91 32.95 -0.45
C VAL A 7 33.39 33.12 -0.51
N ALA A 8 32.79 32.93 -1.70
CA ALA A 8 31.43 32.41 -1.81
C ALA A 8 31.34 31.45 -3.01
N ILE A 9 31.07 30.18 -2.70
CA ILE A 9 30.76 29.10 -3.63
C ILE A 9 29.26 29.18 -3.91
N SER A 10 28.84 29.07 -5.17
CA SER A 10 27.44 28.80 -5.51
C SER A 10 27.41 27.75 -6.61
N ALA A 11 27.14 26.51 -6.20
CA ALA A 11 26.84 25.40 -7.10
C ALA A 11 25.36 25.46 -7.47
N LEU A 12 25.07 25.58 -8.76
CA LEU A 12 23.72 25.51 -9.30
C LEU A 12 23.33 24.03 -9.47
N LEU A 13 22.51 23.49 -8.56
CA LEU A 13 21.91 22.17 -8.73
C LEU A 13 20.58 22.31 -9.48
N ALA A 14 20.59 21.96 -10.76
CA ALA A 14 19.36 21.75 -11.53
C ALA A 14 18.85 20.33 -11.27
N THR A 15 17.78 20.20 -10.48
CA THR A 15 17.04 18.94 -10.33
C THR A 15 15.87 18.93 -11.30
N SER A 16 16.02 18.23 -12.43
CA SER A 16 14.88 17.91 -13.29
C SER A 16 14.19 16.66 -12.75
N VAL A 17 12.91 16.81 -12.37
CA VAL A 17 12.04 15.66 -12.05
C VAL A 17 11.36 15.24 -13.34
N SER A 18 11.86 14.17 -13.96
CA SER A 18 11.16 13.51 -15.07
C SER A 18 10.03 12.67 -14.50
N THR A 19 8.78 13.15 -14.55
CA THR A 19 7.61 12.29 -14.38
C THR A 19 7.28 11.64 -15.71
N SER A 20 7.93 10.52 -16.01
CA SER A 20 7.46 9.64 -17.10
C SER A 20 6.13 9.01 -16.68
N LEU A 21 5.05 9.51 -17.25
CA LEU A 21 3.74 8.86 -17.26
C LEU A 21 3.89 7.50 -17.94
N VAL A 22 3.80 6.43 -17.17
CA VAL A 22 3.72 5.06 -17.71
C VAL A 22 2.30 4.87 -18.23
N THR A 23 2.12 5.00 -19.54
CA THR A 23 0.91 4.59 -20.23
C THR A 23 0.92 3.06 -20.32
N LEU A 24 0.09 2.36 -19.54
CA LEU A 24 -0.15 0.93 -19.77
C LEU A 24 -1.00 0.76 -21.05
N PRO A 25 -0.57 -0.05 -22.03
CA PRO A 25 -1.47 -0.43 -23.12
C PRO A 25 -2.52 -1.40 -22.58
N ALA A 26 -3.79 -0.99 -22.61
CA ALA A 26 -4.92 -1.88 -22.50
C ALA A 26 -5.01 -2.74 -23.78
N LEU A 27 -4.42 -3.93 -23.75
CA LEU A 27 -4.70 -4.95 -24.76
C LEU A 27 -5.97 -5.70 -24.33
N ALA A 28 -7.10 -5.20 -24.82
CA ALA A 28 -8.32 -5.98 -24.91
C ALA A 28 -8.11 -7.08 -25.96
N ASN A 29 -7.79 -8.30 -25.52
CA ASN A 29 -7.83 -9.46 -26.40
C ASN A 29 -9.18 -10.17 -26.21
N TYR A 30 -10.13 -9.83 -27.08
CA TYR A 30 -11.37 -10.56 -27.23
C TYR A 30 -11.08 -11.80 -28.08
N GLY A 31 -10.86 -12.93 -27.40
CA GLY A 31 -10.71 -14.25 -28.03
C GLY A 31 -12.08 -14.90 -28.14
N GLU A 32 -12.60 -14.94 -29.35
CA GLU A 32 -13.83 -15.62 -29.74
C GLU A 32 -13.71 -17.15 -29.53
N ILE A 33 -14.83 -17.72 -29.13
CA ILE A 33 -15.21 -19.10 -28.82
C ILE A 33 -14.38 -20.21 -29.50
N SER A 34 -13.77 -21.10 -28.69
CA SER A 34 -13.58 -22.51 -29.08
C SER A 34 -14.06 -23.42 -27.94
N ARG A 35 -14.95 -24.33 -28.30
CA ARG A 35 -15.67 -25.28 -27.44
C ARG A 35 -14.74 -26.47 -27.18
N ASP A 36 -14.21 -26.62 -25.97
CA ASP A 36 -14.12 -27.96 -25.38
C ASP A 36 -14.01 -27.93 -23.85
N ARG A 37 -14.62 -28.94 -23.23
CA ARG A 37 -14.83 -29.11 -21.79
C ARG A 37 -13.56 -28.91 -20.96
N THR A 38 -13.62 -28.07 -19.92
CA THR A 38 -12.96 -28.37 -18.63
C THR A 38 -13.64 -27.60 -17.49
N THR A 39 -14.18 -28.37 -16.54
CA THR A 39 -14.44 -28.09 -15.11
C THR A 39 -14.94 -26.70 -14.71
N GLU A 40 -16.14 -26.69 -14.15
CA GLU A 40 -16.80 -25.56 -13.48
C GLU A 40 -15.89 -24.88 -12.44
N ALA A 41 -15.16 -23.84 -12.86
CA ALA A 41 -14.64 -22.86 -11.93
C ALA A 41 -15.83 -22.01 -11.47
N PHE A 42 -16.26 -22.25 -10.24
CA PHE A 42 -17.25 -21.44 -9.51
C PHE A 42 -16.84 -19.97 -9.59
N ARG A 43 -17.35 -19.24 -10.59
CA ARG A 43 -17.20 -17.79 -10.66
C ARG A 43 -18.06 -17.23 -9.54
N GLN A 44 -17.40 -16.96 -8.42
CA GLN A 44 -17.96 -16.20 -7.33
C GLN A 44 -18.28 -14.80 -7.88
N ASN A 45 -19.49 -14.64 -8.38
CA ASN A 45 -20.11 -13.36 -8.74
C ASN A 45 -20.09 -12.51 -7.47
N THR A 46 -19.04 -11.72 -7.30
CA THR A 46 -19.00 -10.71 -6.26
C THR A 46 -19.61 -9.47 -6.88
N PRO A 47 -20.80 -9.03 -6.45
CA PRO A 47 -21.44 -7.86 -7.02
C PRO A 47 -20.48 -6.67 -6.89
N THR A 48 -20.18 -6.04 -8.03
CA THR A 48 -19.38 -4.83 -8.14
C THR A 48 -20.18 -3.66 -7.55
N PHE A 49 -20.34 -3.63 -6.23
CA PHE A 49 -20.53 -2.35 -5.56
C PHE A 49 -19.17 -1.67 -5.66
N LEU A 50 -19.09 -0.63 -6.50
CA LEU A 50 -18.01 0.36 -6.51
C LEU A 50 -18.03 1.10 -5.16
N ILE A 51 -17.69 0.41 -4.08
CA ILE A 51 -17.37 1.04 -2.81
C ILE A 51 -16.00 1.65 -3.05
N ALA A 52 -15.93 2.99 -3.01
CA ALA A 52 -14.67 3.71 -3.08
C ALA A 52 -13.78 3.28 -1.91
N GLN A 53 -12.97 2.25 -2.12
CA GLN A 53 -12.01 1.73 -1.16
C GLN A 53 -10.63 2.25 -1.55
N SER A 54 -10.00 2.99 -0.63
CA SER A 54 -8.62 3.42 -0.80
C SER A 54 -7.68 2.36 -0.23
N ARG A 55 -6.61 2.05 -0.97
CA ARG A 55 -5.54 1.16 -0.52
C ARG A 55 -4.36 2.02 -0.10
N ARG A 56 -3.84 1.81 1.11
CA ARG A 56 -2.70 2.55 1.65
C ARG A 56 -1.66 1.59 2.19
N SER A 57 -0.40 1.83 1.85
CA SER A 57 0.73 1.01 2.31
C SER A 57 1.40 1.62 3.54
N PHE A 58 1.86 0.75 4.42
CA PHE A 58 2.53 1.09 5.67
C PHE A 58 3.65 0.08 5.96
N THR A 59 4.61 0.49 6.79
CA THR A 59 5.68 -0.40 7.27
C THR A 59 5.40 -0.84 8.70
N VAL A 60 5.48 -2.13 8.97
CA VAL A 60 5.35 -2.68 10.32
C VAL A 60 6.56 -2.28 11.16
N THR A 61 6.33 -1.67 12.31
CA THR A 61 7.40 -1.22 13.22
C THR A 61 7.46 -2.02 14.52
N LYS A 62 6.36 -2.66 14.91
CA LYS A 62 6.30 -3.52 16.10
C LYS A 62 5.15 -4.50 15.98
N THR A 63 5.30 -5.69 16.59
CA THR A 63 4.30 -6.76 16.54
C THR A 63 3.98 -7.27 17.95
N TRP A 64 2.71 -7.63 18.14
CA TRP A 64 2.17 -8.32 19.32
C TRP A 64 1.28 -9.49 18.86
N SER A 65 0.67 -10.20 19.81
CA SER A 65 -0.19 -11.36 19.52
C SER A 65 -1.44 -11.03 18.71
N ASP A 66 -2.00 -9.83 18.89
CA ASP A 66 -3.33 -9.41 18.42
C ASP A 66 -3.32 -8.03 17.74
N SER A 67 -2.16 -7.39 17.69
CA SER A 67 -1.99 -6.04 17.16
C SER A 67 -0.60 -5.83 16.58
N ILE A 68 -0.48 -4.81 15.74
CA ILE A 68 0.81 -4.35 15.20
C ILE A 68 0.84 -2.82 15.16
N TYR A 69 2.04 -2.26 15.25
CA TYR A 69 2.25 -0.87 14.92
C TYR A 69 2.69 -0.76 13.47
N ILE A 70 2.07 0.14 12.74
CA ILE A 70 2.41 0.43 11.35
C ILE A 70 2.66 1.92 11.17
N LYS A 71 3.69 2.25 10.40
CA LYS A 71 4.09 3.62 10.13
C LYS A 71 3.75 3.98 8.68
N SER A 72 3.10 5.12 8.51
CA SER A 72 2.85 5.69 7.19
C SER A 72 4.12 6.35 6.66
N SER A 73 4.57 5.94 5.47
CA SER A 73 5.71 6.58 4.80
C SER A 73 5.41 8.00 4.33
N ALA A 74 4.14 8.30 4.02
CA ALA A 74 3.72 9.62 3.53
C ALA A 74 3.62 10.66 4.65
N THR A 75 3.16 10.26 5.84
CA THR A 75 2.89 11.20 6.95
C THR A 75 3.81 11.05 8.14
N GLY A 76 4.55 9.94 8.23
CA GLY A 76 5.34 9.59 9.41
C GLY A 76 4.53 9.11 10.62
N ASN A 77 3.19 9.15 10.55
CA ASN A 77 2.31 8.74 11.63
C ASN A 77 2.41 7.24 11.91
N VAL A 78 2.36 6.89 13.20
CA VAL A 78 2.29 5.50 13.67
C VAL A 78 0.87 5.21 14.13
N TYR A 79 0.37 4.05 13.72
CA TYR A 79 -0.94 3.55 14.09
C TYR A 79 -0.78 2.19 14.73
N ASP A 80 -1.50 1.98 15.82
CA ASP A 80 -1.69 0.68 16.43
C ASP A 80 -2.97 0.06 15.89
N VAL A 81 -2.85 -1.10 15.27
CA VAL A 81 -3.90 -1.76 14.51
C VAL A 81 -4.17 -3.13 15.10
N TYR A 82 -5.40 -3.32 15.57
CA TYR A 82 -5.92 -4.61 16.01
C TYR A 82 -6.68 -5.27 14.86
N TYR A 83 -6.52 -6.57 14.68
CA TYR A 83 -7.16 -7.31 13.60
C TYR A 83 -7.47 -8.76 14.00
N ALA A 84 -8.46 -9.36 13.35
CA ALA A 84 -8.92 -10.71 13.64
C ALA A 84 -8.15 -11.74 12.80
N GLY A 85 -7.29 -12.53 13.45
CA GLY A 85 -6.56 -13.64 12.83
C GLY A 85 -5.06 -13.39 12.71
N ARG A 86 -4.36 -14.29 12.01
CA ARG A 86 -2.91 -14.19 11.78
C ARG A 86 -2.64 -13.86 10.32
N ILE A 87 -1.87 -12.79 10.10
CA ILE A 87 -1.39 -12.38 8.77
C ILE A 87 0.12 -12.63 8.59
N GLY A 88 0.79 -13.18 9.60
CA GLY A 88 2.23 -13.43 9.59
C GLY A 88 3.08 -12.18 9.45
N ALA A 89 2.68 -11.06 10.06
CA ALA A 89 3.44 -9.80 10.00
C ALA A 89 4.69 -9.84 10.87
N GLU A 90 5.80 -9.38 10.31
CA GLU A 90 7.09 -9.18 10.97
C GLU A 90 7.52 -7.70 10.88
N VAL A 91 8.41 -7.28 11.78
CA VAL A 91 8.94 -5.90 11.76
C VAL A 91 9.73 -5.68 10.47
N GLY A 92 9.42 -4.58 9.77
CA GLY A 92 9.97 -4.26 8.45
C GLY A 92 9.09 -4.70 7.28
N ASP A 93 8.09 -5.56 7.50
CA ASP A 93 7.14 -5.94 6.45
C ASP A 93 6.34 -4.72 5.96
N THR A 94 5.94 -4.78 4.70
CA THR A 94 4.95 -3.84 4.14
C THR A 94 3.56 -4.44 4.24
N VAL A 95 2.64 -3.67 4.78
CA VAL A 95 1.23 -4.03 4.86
C VAL A 95 0.39 -3.03 4.08
N THR A 96 -0.63 -3.52 3.38
CA THR A 96 -1.65 -2.70 2.77
C THR A 96 -2.91 -2.72 3.62
N VAL A 97 -3.44 -1.54 3.92
CA VAL A 97 -4.74 -1.39 4.55
C VAL A 97 -5.75 -0.90 3.52
N ILE A 98 -6.92 -1.55 3.52
CA ILE A 98 -8.10 -1.13 2.78
C ILE A 98 -8.95 -0.26 3.70
N ILE A 99 -9.18 0.99 3.29
CA ILE A 99 -9.98 1.98 4.01
C ILE A 99 -11.17 2.34 3.12
N ASP A 100 -12.39 2.32 3.66
CA ASP A 100 -13.57 2.74 2.91
C ASP A 100 -13.70 4.26 2.78
N LYS A 101 -14.80 4.68 2.17
CA LYS A 101 -15.18 6.07 1.95
C LYS A 101 -15.43 6.86 3.25
N ASP A 102 -15.67 6.18 4.36
CA ASP A 102 -15.98 6.78 5.67
C ASP A 102 -14.73 6.79 6.57
N ASP A 103 -13.54 6.66 5.96
CA ASP A 103 -12.23 6.54 6.61
C ASP A 103 -12.13 5.35 7.60
N LYS A 104 -13.02 4.35 7.48
CA LYS A 104 -12.98 3.16 8.31
C LYS A 104 -11.99 2.15 7.73
N TRP A 105 -11.11 1.67 8.60
CA TRP A 105 -10.13 0.64 8.27
C TRP A 105 -10.84 -0.72 8.28
N ILE A 106 -10.84 -1.42 7.15
CA ILE A 106 -11.62 -2.66 6.97
C ILE A 106 -10.72 -3.88 6.99
N THR A 107 -9.66 -3.87 6.20
CA THR A 107 -8.82 -5.04 5.96
C THR A 107 -7.36 -4.65 6.01
N ILE A 108 -6.55 -5.48 6.63
CA ILE A 108 -5.10 -5.41 6.57
C ILE A 108 -4.57 -6.64 5.83
N ILE A 109 -3.61 -6.42 4.95
CA ILE A 109 -2.98 -7.44 4.10
C ILE A 109 -1.47 -7.34 4.31
N ASN A 110 -0.81 -8.44 4.62
CA ASN A 110 0.65 -8.50 4.56
C ASN A 110 1.07 -8.82 3.13
N GLU A 111 1.81 -7.92 2.50
CA GLU A 111 2.24 -8.06 1.10
C GLU A 111 3.22 -9.23 0.91
N ARG A 112 3.98 -9.59 1.94
CA ARG A 112 4.93 -10.71 1.89
C ARG A 112 4.24 -12.07 1.90
N THR A 113 3.25 -12.25 2.78
CA THR A 113 2.57 -13.55 2.96
C THR A 113 1.32 -13.66 2.10
N GLY A 114 0.79 -12.54 1.59
CA GLY A 114 -0.51 -12.46 0.92
C GLY A 114 -1.71 -12.69 1.86
N GLN A 115 -1.48 -12.92 3.15
CA GLN A 115 -2.55 -13.16 4.12
C GLN A 115 -3.21 -11.85 4.52
N SER A 116 -4.52 -11.92 4.77
CA SER A 116 -5.32 -10.77 5.16
C SER A 116 -6.20 -11.06 6.37
N ALA A 117 -6.53 -10.00 7.09
CA ALA A 117 -7.40 -10.04 8.26
C ALA A 117 -8.30 -8.81 8.30
N ALA A 118 -9.47 -8.96 8.93
CA ALA A 118 -10.36 -7.83 9.20
C ALA A 118 -9.79 -6.96 10.32
N VAL A 119 -9.72 -5.66 10.12
CA VAL A 119 -9.32 -4.69 11.16
C VAL A 119 -10.48 -4.51 12.14
N THR A 120 -10.19 -4.59 13.43
CA THR A 120 -11.18 -4.49 14.51
C THR A 120 -11.10 -3.15 15.25
N SER A 121 -9.92 -2.58 15.36
CA SER A 121 -9.69 -1.28 15.98
C SER A 121 -8.41 -0.63 15.46
N VAL A 122 -8.38 0.69 15.40
CA VAL A 122 -7.18 1.46 15.10
C VAL A 122 -7.07 2.66 16.03
N ARG A 123 -5.87 2.94 16.51
CA ARG A 123 -5.55 4.17 17.24
C ARG A 123 -4.25 4.77 16.73
N ARG A 124 -4.17 6.09 16.69
CA ARG A 124 -2.92 6.80 16.44
C ARG A 124 -2.10 6.85 17.73
N VAL A 125 -0.79 6.62 17.63
CA VAL A 125 0.17 6.61 18.76
C VAL A 125 1.05 7.85 18.70
#